data_AF-A0A818GV85-F1
#
_entry.id   AF-A0A818GV85-F1
#
_cell.length_a   1.000
_cell.length_b   1.000
_cell.length_c   1.000
_cell.angle_alpha   90.00
_cell.angle_beta   90.00
_cell.angle_gamma   90.00
#
_symmetry.space_group_name_H-M   'P 1'
#
loop_
_entity.id
_entity.type
_entity.pdbx_description
1 polymer ?
#
loop_
_entity_poly.entity_id
_entity_poly.type
_entity_poly.pdbx_seq_one_letter_code
_entity_poly.pdbx_strand_id
1 'polypeptide(L)'
;MVGVLNAAVAPCHLTFPAVLPDTITTMRAIQEEKCTALIGAPIIFRDILTHPDPKKYDLSSLVFGLSGASSMHIDFLRQLENQFPITRMAQAYGMTETAGIITCSMWAGDNDDKRRLSSIGQPMPGLELKVVDQQGKTVPIGASGEIWTRGHSVMCGYYGDVEKTQETITHSRWLKTGDVGRMDENGYVYFVGRQKEIIIRGGVNIYPVEIENIIAEYPHVLDAQVFSIPSERYDEDVCAWIRLKPDAPKCDIEDIRNFLKDRLAFFKIPTYMRIVDKFIMTPTGKAQKFKMSEIMTKELEKNKEKH
;
A
#
# COMPACT_ATOMS: atom_id res chain seq x y z
N MET A 1 12.46 -2.43 -12.65
CA MET A 1 13.92 -2.49 -12.92
C MET A 1 14.65 -3.49 -12.02
N VAL A 2 14.39 -3.51 -10.70
CA VAL A 2 15.04 -4.46 -9.76
C VAL A 2 14.80 -5.95 -10.12
N GLY A 3 13.60 -6.34 -10.57
CA GLY A 3 13.33 -7.72 -10.99
C GLY A 3 14.08 -8.17 -12.26
N VAL A 4 14.40 -7.25 -13.18
CA VAL A 4 15.05 -7.58 -14.46
C VAL A 4 16.58 -7.62 -14.29
N LEU A 5 17.15 -6.74 -13.45
CA LEU A 5 18.60 -6.68 -13.25
C LEU A 5 19.12 -7.86 -12.40
N ASN A 6 18.33 -8.37 -11.45
CA ASN A 6 18.70 -9.54 -10.65
C ASN A 6 18.97 -10.79 -11.51
N ALA A 7 18.28 -10.92 -12.65
CA ALA A 7 18.48 -12.03 -13.59
C ALA A 7 19.72 -11.91 -14.47
N ALA A 8 20.30 -10.71 -14.57
CA ALA A 8 21.56 -10.51 -15.26
C ALA A 8 22.77 -10.94 -14.41
N VAL A 9 22.59 -11.04 -13.09
CA VAL A 9 23.68 -11.33 -12.13
C VAL A 9 23.53 -12.67 -11.40
N ALA A 10 22.32 -13.24 -11.36
CA ALA A 10 22.05 -14.57 -10.81
C ALA A 10 21.49 -15.50 -11.90
N PRO A 11 21.83 -16.81 -11.89
CA PRO A 11 21.27 -17.77 -12.82
C PRO A 11 19.81 -18.06 -12.45
N CYS A 12 18.90 -17.19 -12.86
CA CYS A 12 17.45 -17.38 -12.67
C CYS A 12 16.70 -17.33 -13.99
N HIS A 13 15.63 -18.11 -14.08
CA HIS A 13 14.66 -18.04 -15.17
C HIS A 13 13.68 -16.89 -14.90
N LEU A 14 13.47 -16.03 -15.89
CA LEU A 14 12.50 -14.93 -15.82
C LEU A 14 11.28 -15.23 -16.68
N THR A 15 10.11 -15.21 -16.05
CA THR A 15 8.83 -15.36 -16.74
C THR A 15 8.04 -14.06 -16.66
N PHE A 16 7.65 -13.53 -17.82
CA PHE A 16 6.77 -12.37 -17.94
C PHE A 16 5.41 -12.84 -18.42
N PRO A 17 4.45 -13.12 -17.50
CA PRO A 17 3.20 -13.77 -17.88
C PRO A 17 2.35 -12.92 -18.82
N ALA A 18 2.37 -11.59 -18.66
CA ALA A 18 1.60 -10.67 -19.48
C ALA A 18 2.18 -9.25 -19.47
N VAL A 19 1.72 -8.40 -20.40
CA VAL A 19 2.10 -6.98 -20.48
C VAL A 19 1.42 -6.16 -19.37
N LEU A 20 0.20 -6.51 -19.00
CA LEU A 20 -0.58 -5.92 -17.92
C LEU A 20 -0.84 -6.96 -16.82
N PRO A 21 -1.17 -6.54 -15.59
CA PRO A 21 -1.54 -7.49 -14.54
C PRO A 21 -2.69 -8.40 -14.98
N ASP A 22 -2.41 -9.70 -15.12
CA ASP A 22 -3.40 -10.73 -15.46
C ASP A 22 -3.16 -11.98 -14.60
N THR A 23 -4.12 -12.26 -13.72
CA THR A 23 -3.97 -13.28 -12.68
C THR A 23 -4.03 -14.71 -13.26
N ILE A 24 -4.88 -14.95 -14.25
CA ILE A 24 -5.01 -16.29 -14.87
C ILE A 24 -3.72 -16.68 -15.59
N THR A 25 -3.18 -15.77 -16.38
CA THR A 25 -1.94 -15.98 -17.14
C THR A 25 -0.75 -16.10 -16.18
N THR A 26 -0.75 -15.34 -15.08
CA THR A 26 0.26 -15.47 -14.02
C THR A 26 0.23 -16.86 -13.37
N MET A 27 -0.94 -17.38 -12.98
CA MET A 27 -1.05 -18.72 -12.38
C MET A 27 -0.66 -19.83 -13.37
N ARG A 28 -1.00 -19.70 -14.65
CA ARG A 28 -0.55 -20.64 -15.70
C ARG A 28 0.97 -20.64 -15.84
N ALA A 29 1.57 -19.47 -15.92
CA ALA A 29 3.02 -19.31 -16.01
C ALA A 29 3.74 -19.94 -14.79
N ILE A 30 3.22 -19.73 -13.58
CA ILE A 30 3.77 -20.37 -12.36
C ILE A 30 3.73 -21.90 -12.48
N GLN A 31 2.62 -22.46 -12.93
CA GLN A 31 2.46 -23.91 -13.09
C GLN A 31 3.39 -24.50 -14.16
N GLU A 32 3.47 -23.85 -15.33
CA GLU A 32 4.20 -24.31 -16.51
C GLU A 32 5.72 -24.19 -16.33
N GLU A 33 6.18 -23.04 -15.82
CA GLU A 33 7.60 -22.72 -15.66
C GLU A 33 8.15 -23.05 -14.26
N LYS A 34 7.30 -23.56 -13.36
CA LYS A 34 7.64 -23.86 -11.96
C LYS A 34 8.29 -22.68 -11.24
N CYS A 35 7.72 -21.48 -11.45
CA CYS A 35 8.21 -20.25 -10.81
C CYS A 35 8.25 -20.40 -9.29
N THR A 36 9.37 -19.99 -8.68
CA THR A 36 9.59 -20.07 -7.22
C THR A 36 9.32 -18.76 -6.50
N ALA A 37 9.25 -17.65 -7.24
CA ALA A 37 9.05 -16.30 -6.74
C ALA A 37 8.00 -15.56 -7.58
N LEU A 38 7.11 -14.84 -6.92
CA LEU A 38 6.18 -13.91 -7.56
C LEU A 38 6.46 -12.49 -7.06
N ILE A 39 6.75 -11.59 -7.99
CA ILE A 39 6.97 -10.17 -7.71
C ILE A 39 5.87 -9.38 -8.40
N GLY A 40 5.02 -8.68 -7.64
CA GLY A 40 3.84 -8.03 -8.25
C GLY A 40 3.13 -7.02 -7.37
N ALA A 41 2.18 -6.31 -7.97
CA ALA A 41 1.27 -5.43 -7.22
C ALA A 41 0.29 -6.27 -6.38
N PRO A 42 -0.25 -5.71 -5.26
CA PRO A 42 -1.17 -6.43 -4.38
C PRO A 42 -2.40 -7.02 -5.08
N ILE A 43 -2.82 -6.43 -6.20
CA ILE A 43 -3.98 -6.91 -6.97
C ILE A 43 -3.82 -8.36 -7.45
N ILE A 44 -2.63 -8.75 -7.93
CA ILE A 44 -2.39 -10.12 -8.39
C ILE A 44 -2.53 -11.10 -7.23
N PHE A 45 -1.92 -10.79 -6.09
CA PHE A 45 -2.03 -11.63 -4.89
C PHE A 45 -3.49 -11.73 -4.40
N ARG A 46 -4.25 -10.63 -4.46
CA ARG A 46 -5.67 -10.62 -4.07
C ARG A 46 -6.49 -11.49 -4.99
N ASP A 47 -6.32 -11.33 -6.30
CA ASP A 47 -7.06 -12.09 -7.29
C ASP A 47 -6.75 -13.58 -7.20
N ILE A 48 -5.50 -13.96 -6.87
CA ILE A 48 -5.13 -15.36 -6.61
C ILE A 48 -5.88 -15.88 -5.37
N LEU A 49 -5.87 -15.13 -4.26
CA LEU A 49 -6.58 -15.50 -3.02
C LEU A 49 -8.09 -15.64 -3.20
N THR A 50 -8.70 -14.77 -4.02
CA THR A 50 -10.14 -14.79 -4.28
C THR A 50 -10.54 -15.55 -5.53
N HIS A 51 -9.59 -16.25 -6.17
CA HIS A 51 -9.90 -16.99 -7.40
C HIS A 51 -10.94 -18.08 -7.09
N PRO A 52 -12.01 -18.25 -7.88
CA PRO A 52 -13.08 -19.22 -7.57
C PRO A 52 -12.61 -20.68 -7.50
N ASP A 53 -11.56 -21.02 -8.24
CA ASP A 53 -10.99 -22.37 -8.28
C ASP A 53 -9.45 -22.29 -8.37
N PRO A 54 -8.76 -21.99 -7.25
CA PRO A 54 -7.30 -21.83 -7.27
C PRO A 54 -6.59 -23.19 -7.41
N LYS A 55 -7.25 -24.28 -6.98
CA LYS A 55 -6.74 -25.65 -7.07
C LYS A 55 -6.60 -26.17 -8.49
N LYS A 56 -7.24 -25.49 -9.46
CA LYS A 56 -7.05 -25.74 -10.89
C LYS A 56 -5.62 -25.53 -11.35
N TYR A 57 -4.84 -24.72 -10.64
CA TYR A 57 -3.44 -24.43 -10.97
C TYR A 57 -2.51 -25.02 -9.91
N ASP A 58 -1.46 -25.71 -10.35
CA ASP A 58 -0.38 -26.15 -9.47
C ASP A 58 0.56 -24.98 -9.17
N LEU A 59 0.35 -24.37 -8.00
CA LEU A 59 1.17 -23.27 -7.48
C LEU A 59 2.20 -23.74 -6.45
N SER A 60 2.41 -25.06 -6.30
CA SER A 60 3.25 -25.64 -5.23
C SER A 60 4.73 -25.23 -5.29
N SER A 61 5.22 -24.81 -6.46
CA SER A 61 6.58 -24.31 -6.62
C SER A 61 6.79 -22.92 -6.01
N LEU A 62 5.71 -22.16 -5.80
CA LEU A 62 5.79 -20.76 -5.41
C LEU A 62 6.08 -20.61 -3.91
N VAL A 63 7.35 -20.47 -3.55
CA VAL A 63 7.80 -20.38 -2.15
C VAL A 63 7.92 -18.95 -1.64
N PHE A 64 8.03 -17.96 -2.53
CA PHE A 64 8.33 -16.58 -2.20
C PHE A 64 7.41 -15.58 -2.90
N GLY A 65 6.98 -14.55 -2.15
CA GLY A 65 6.20 -13.43 -2.69
C GLY A 65 6.79 -12.08 -2.27
N LEU A 66 7.03 -11.20 -3.25
CA LEU A 66 7.36 -9.80 -3.01
C LEU A 66 6.26 -8.93 -3.59
N SER A 67 5.78 -7.99 -2.80
CA SER A 67 4.84 -7.02 -3.32
C SER A 67 5.20 -5.59 -2.93
N GLY A 68 4.82 -4.67 -3.79
CA GLY A 68 5.11 -3.24 -3.66
C GLY A 68 4.13 -2.41 -4.45
N ALA A 69 4.46 -1.13 -4.67
CA ALA A 69 3.63 -0.12 -5.33
C ALA A 69 2.38 0.37 -4.56
N SER A 70 1.87 -0.42 -3.63
CA SER A 70 0.82 -0.08 -2.67
C SER A 70 1.03 -0.85 -1.37
N SER A 71 0.64 -0.28 -0.23
CA SER A 71 0.66 -0.96 1.06
C SER A 71 -0.27 -2.16 1.06
N MET A 72 0.10 -3.23 1.76
CA MET A 72 -0.80 -4.31 2.09
C MET A 72 -0.97 -4.43 3.60
N HIS A 73 -2.18 -4.80 3.98
CA HIS A 73 -2.52 -5.11 5.35
C HIS A 73 -1.79 -6.36 5.81
N ILE A 74 -1.34 -6.36 7.07
CA ILE A 74 -0.62 -7.49 7.69
C ILE A 74 -1.45 -8.78 7.58
N ASP A 75 -2.77 -8.69 7.82
CA ASP A 75 -3.67 -9.85 7.74
C ASP A 75 -3.78 -10.42 6.34
N PHE A 76 -3.72 -9.57 5.31
CA PHE A 76 -3.70 -10.03 3.94
C PHE A 76 -2.42 -10.81 3.63
N LEU A 77 -1.26 -10.32 4.10
CA LEU A 77 0.00 -11.06 3.97
C LEU A 77 -0.02 -12.39 4.71
N ARG A 78 -0.57 -12.42 5.94
CA ARG A 78 -0.76 -13.66 6.72
C ARG A 78 -1.69 -14.64 6.02
N GLN A 79 -2.79 -14.15 5.42
CA GLN A 79 -3.70 -14.99 4.65
C GLN A 79 -2.99 -15.64 3.46
N LEU A 80 -2.15 -14.88 2.75
CA LEU A 80 -1.33 -15.44 1.67
C LEU A 80 -0.39 -16.53 2.16
N GLU A 81 0.32 -16.31 3.27
CA GLU A 81 1.24 -17.31 3.85
C GLU A 81 0.53 -18.58 4.34
N ASN A 82 -0.72 -18.44 4.80
CA ASN A 82 -1.51 -19.58 5.31
C ASN A 82 -2.25 -20.36 4.22
N GLN A 83 -2.66 -19.70 3.14
CA GLN A 83 -3.53 -20.29 2.11
C GLN A 83 -2.80 -20.67 0.83
N PHE A 84 -1.60 -20.14 0.60
CA PHE A 84 -0.76 -20.48 -0.55
C PHE A 84 0.55 -21.15 -0.11
N PRO A 85 1.23 -21.85 -1.04
CA PRO A 85 2.58 -22.40 -0.81
C PRO A 85 3.65 -21.35 -0.52
N ILE A 86 3.29 -20.06 -0.55
CA ILE A 86 4.19 -18.95 -0.26
C ILE A 86 4.56 -18.98 1.21
N THR A 87 5.75 -19.51 1.50
CA THR A 87 6.28 -19.56 2.86
C THR A 87 6.72 -18.21 3.40
N ARG A 88 6.95 -17.23 2.51
CA ARG A 88 7.47 -15.91 2.91
C ARG A 88 6.98 -14.81 2.00
N MET A 89 6.10 -13.98 2.54
CA MET A 89 5.69 -12.71 1.96
C MET A 89 6.58 -11.55 2.45
N ALA A 90 6.91 -10.64 1.55
CA ALA A 90 7.62 -9.42 1.88
C ALA A 90 7.02 -8.21 1.15
N GLN A 91 7.13 -7.06 1.79
CA GLN A 91 6.87 -5.75 1.21
C GLN A 91 8.16 -5.09 0.76
N ALA A 92 8.16 -4.55 -0.46
CA ALA A 92 9.19 -3.66 -0.98
C ALA A 92 8.62 -2.25 -1.16
N TYR A 93 9.38 -1.27 -0.69
CA TYR A 93 9.06 0.14 -0.84
C TYR A 93 10.09 0.84 -1.72
N GLY A 94 9.58 1.76 -2.54
CA GLY A 94 10.33 2.42 -3.58
C GLY A 94 9.40 3.13 -4.55
N MET A 95 9.99 3.96 -5.39
CA MET A 95 9.29 4.81 -6.34
C MET A 95 10.08 4.91 -7.65
N THR A 96 9.49 5.58 -8.63
CA THR A 96 10.13 5.76 -9.94
C THR A 96 11.42 6.58 -9.81
N GLU A 97 11.36 7.63 -8.97
CA GLU A 97 12.45 8.54 -8.64
C GLU A 97 13.64 7.87 -7.93
N THR A 98 13.47 6.62 -7.47
CA THR A 98 14.52 5.82 -6.81
C THR A 98 14.94 4.60 -7.63
N ALA A 99 14.60 4.56 -8.92
CA ALA A 99 14.89 3.44 -9.82
C ALA A 99 14.41 2.06 -9.30
N GLY A 100 13.35 2.05 -8.49
CA GLY A 100 12.81 0.83 -7.87
C GLY A 100 12.96 0.84 -6.35
N ILE A 101 13.41 -0.28 -5.79
CA ILE A 101 13.30 -0.61 -4.36
C ILE A 101 14.39 0.14 -3.55
N ILE A 102 13.97 0.81 -2.48
CA ILE A 102 14.87 1.45 -1.50
C ILE A 102 14.86 0.78 -0.14
N THR A 103 13.77 0.11 0.23
CA THR A 103 13.69 -0.72 1.43
C THR A 103 12.95 -2.01 1.11
N CYS A 104 13.32 -3.09 1.79
CA CYS A 104 12.67 -4.39 1.62
C CYS A 104 12.56 -5.10 2.97
N SER A 105 11.34 -5.50 3.33
CA SER A 105 11.08 -6.24 4.57
C SER A 105 11.46 -7.72 4.50
N MET A 106 11.93 -8.20 3.35
CA MET A 106 12.34 -9.61 3.19
C MET A 106 13.35 -10.04 4.26
N TRP A 107 14.29 -9.16 4.62
CA TRP A 107 15.33 -9.40 5.62
C TRP A 107 14.99 -8.85 7.00
N ALA A 108 13.73 -8.46 7.24
CA ALA A 108 13.33 -7.85 8.49
C ALA A 108 13.22 -8.87 9.62
N GLY A 109 14.37 -9.15 10.24
CA GLY A 109 14.54 -10.05 11.38
C GLY A 109 14.05 -11.46 11.07
N ASP A 110 14.98 -12.38 10.78
CA ASP A 110 14.66 -13.76 10.34
C ASP A 110 13.80 -14.61 11.30
N ASN A 111 13.28 -14.05 12.41
CA ASN A 111 12.33 -14.70 13.32
C ASN A 111 11.24 -13.75 13.90
N ASP A 112 11.01 -12.56 13.33
CA ASP A 112 9.97 -11.63 13.78
C ASP A 112 8.95 -11.35 12.66
N ASP A 113 7.98 -12.25 12.52
CA ASP A 113 6.89 -12.13 11.55
C ASP A 113 6.10 -10.82 11.73
N LYS A 114 5.97 -10.33 12.97
CA LYS A 114 5.26 -9.08 13.21
C LYS A 114 6.01 -7.93 12.54
N ARG A 115 7.32 -7.83 12.73
CA ARG A 115 8.15 -6.80 12.09
C ARG A 115 8.21 -6.95 10.57
N ARG A 116 8.41 -8.18 10.07
CA ARG A 116 8.48 -8.47 8.63
C ARG A 116 7.21 -8.06 7.91
N LEU A 117 6.05 -8.32 8.50
CA LEU A 117 4.77 -8.01 7.86
C LEU A 117 4.36 -6.53 8.04
N SER A 118 4.78 -5.88 9.13
CA SER A 118 4.36 -4.50 9.45
C SER A 118 5.30 -3.41 8.96
N SER A 119 6.58 -3.72 8.76
CA SER A 119 7.57 -2.76 8.25
C SER A 119 7.66 -2.82 6.73
N ILE A 120 8.17 -1.73 6.13
CA ILE A 120 8.64 -1.72 4.73
C ILE A 120 10.14 -2.09 4.64
N GLY A 121 10.76 -2.51 5.75
CA GLY A 121 12.14 -2.95 5.83
C GLY A 121 13.14 -1.86 6.22
N GLN A 122 14.43 -2.20 6.06
CA GLN A 122 15.58 -1.31 6.22
C GLN A 122 16.04 -0.78 4.86
N PRO A 123 16.83 0.32 4.83
CA PRO A 123 17.49 0.79 3.62
C PRO A 123 18.33 -0.30 2.95
N MET A 124 18.21 -0.42 1.62
CA MET A 124 19.07 -1.30 0.83
C MET A 124 20.53 -0.85 0.93
N PRO A 125 21.51 -1.76 0.74
CA PRO A 125 22.93 -1.41 0.82
C PRO A 125 23.29 -0.22 -0.08
N GLY A 126 24.04 0.74 0.49
CA GLY A 126 24.45 1.96 -0.23
C GLY A 126 23.37 3.04 -0.33
N LEU A 127 22.21 2.85 0.30
CA LEU A 127 21.18 3.87 0.46
C LEU A 127 21.11 4.34 1.91
N GLU A 128 20.80 5.62 2.07
CA GLU A 128 20.55 6.27 3.35
C GLU A 128 19.09 6.69 3.42
N LEU A 129 18.48 6.56 4.59
CA LEU A 129 17.11 6.97 4.85
C LEU A 129 17.03 7.71 6.18
N LYS A 130 16.23 8.77 6.21
CA LYS A 130 15.86 9.47 7.44
C LYS A 130 14.39 9.84 7.44
N VAL A 131 13.83 10.04 8.62
CA VAL A 131 12.48 10.59 8.79
C VAL A 131 12.64 12.03 9.26
N VAL A 132 11.93 12.97 8.65
CA VAL A 132 12.06 14.41 8.93
C VAL A 132 10.73 15.09 9.26
N ASP A 133 10.80 16.19 10.01
CA ASP A 133 9.68 17.09 10.23
C ASP A 133 9.42 18.02 9.03
N GLN A 134 8.45 18.92 9.17
CA GLN A 134 8.08 19.89 8.13
C GLN A 134 9.20 20.89 7.82
N GLN A 135 10.18 21.06 8.72
CA GLN A 135 11.34 21.92 8.53
C GLN A 135 12.54 21.15 7.92
N GLY A 136 12.38 19.86 7.63
CA GLY A 136 13.43 19.00 7.07
C GLY A 136 14.46 18.53 8.10
N LYS A 137 14.20 18.72 9.40
CA LYS A 137 15.06 18.24 10.48
C LYS A 137 14.69 16.80 10.83
N THR A 138 15.70 15.98 11.06
CA THR A 138 15.49 14.57 11.47
C THR A 138 14.72 14.50 12.78
N VAL A 139 13.64 13.72 12.79
CA VAL A 139 12.82 13.49 13.99
C VAL A 139 13.45 12.40 14.87
N PRO A 140 13.12 12.35 16.18
CA PRO A 140 13.52 11.25 17.05
C PRO A 140 12.99 9.89 16.56
N ILE A 141 13.67 8.81 16.94
CA ILE A 141 13.21 7.43 16.69
C ILE A 141 11.78 7.25 17.23
N GLY A 142 10.95 6.58 16.44
CA GLY A 142 9.53 6.33 16.73
C GLY A 142 8.57 7.46 16.34
N ALA A 143 9.06 8.69 16.13
CA ALA A 143 8.24 9.81 15.66
C ALA A 143 7.92 9.68 14.17
N SER A 144 6.70 10.09 13.79
CA SER A 144 6.28 10.12 12.39
C SER A 144 6.76 11.39 11.70
N GLY A 145 7.15 11.26 10.44
CA GLY A 145 7.56 12.37 9.58
C GLY A 145 7.71 11.94 8.12
N GLU A 146 8.15 12.84 7.26
CA GLU A 146 8.39 12.51 5.85
C GLU A 146 9.63 11.62 5.72
N ILE A 147 9.53 10.56 4.92
CA ILE A 147 10.65 9.70 4.58
C ILE A 147 11.50 10.42 3.53
N TRP A 148 12.77 10.66 3.82
CA TRP A 148 13.75 11.14 2.84
C TRP A 148 14.79 10.07 2.58
N THR A 149 15.18 9.91 1.31
CA THR A 149 16.16 8.91 0.89
C THR A 149 17.28 9.55 0.07
N ARG A 150 18.48 8.98 0.14
CA ARG A 150 19.64 9.38 -0.67
C ARG A 150 20.46 8.16 -1.03
N GLY A 151 21.08 8.18 -2.21
CA GLY A 151 22.04 7.17 -2.61
C GLY A 151 22.09 7.00 -4.12
N HIS A 152 22.78 5.95 -4.56
CA HIS A 152 23.04 5.69 -5.99
C HIS A 152 21.78 5.42 -6.81
N SER A 153 20.66 5.04 -6.19
CA SER A 153 19.41 4.73 -6.88
C SER A 153 18.52 5.95 -7.10
N VAL A 154 18.79 7.08 -6.44
CA VAL A 154 18.00 8.31 -6.58
C VAL A 154 18.29 8.98 -7.92
N MET A 155 17.24 9.37 -8.63
CA MET A 155 17.32 10.04 -9.92
C MET A 155 18.20 11.29 -9.90
N CYS A 156 18.71 11.68 -11.06
CA CYS A 156 19.44 12.94 -11.20
C CYS A 156 18.52 14.16 -11.05
N GLY A 157 17.29 14.05 -11.58
CA GLY A 157 16.24 15.06 -11.58
C GLY A 157 15.15 14.71 -12.59
N TYR A 158 14.12 15.56 -12.68
CA TYR A 158 13.11 15.48 -13.71
C TYR A 158 13.63 16.07 -15.02
N TYR A 159 13.38 15.36 -16.14
CA TYR A 159 13.86 15.78 -17.45
C TYR A 159 13.22 17.11 -17.88
N GLY A 160 14.04 18.14 -18.14
CA GLY A 160 13.58 19.45 -18.59
C GLY A 160 12.87 20.29 -17.52
N ASP A 161 12.84 19.86 -16.26
CA ASP A 161 12.09 20.50 -15.18
C ASP A 161 12.99 20.70 -13.95
N VAL A 162 13.79 21.76 -14.02
CA VAL A 162 14.78 22.10 -12.98
C VAL A 162 14.08 22.57 -11.70
N GLU A 163 12.97 23.31 -11.82
CA GLU A 163 12.21 23.82 -10.68
C GLU A 163 11.67 22.67 -9.84
N LYS A 164 10.95 21.73 -10.46
CA LYS A 164 10.43 20.55 -9.76
C LYS A 164 11.55 19.66 -9.22
N THR A 165 12.68 19.60 -9.91
CA THR A 165 13.87 18.89 -9.42
C THR A 165 14.39 19.50 -8.12
N GLN A 166 14.49 20.83 -8.03
CA GLN A 166 14.95 21.53 -6.83
C GLN A 166 13.92 21.47 -5.68
N GLU A 167 12.63 21.42 -6.01
CA GLU A 167 11.57 21.20 -5.02
C GLU A 167 11.65 19.80 -4.40
N THR A 168 11.98 18.80 -5.22
CA THR A 168 11.91 17.36 -4.86
C THR A 168 13.23 16.81 -4.33
N ILE A 169 14.37 17.30 -4.81
CA ILE A 169 15.71 16.88 -4.38
C ILE A 169 16.41 18.07 -3.73
N THR A 170 16.77 17.91 -2.46
CA THR A 170 17.52 18.94 -1.73
C THR A 170 18.94 19.13 -2.26
N HIS A 171 19.58 20.25 -1.92
CA HIS A 171 20.99 20.49 -2.23
C HIS A 171 21.93 19.38 -1.74
N SER A 172 21.60 18.73 -0.62
CA SER A 172 22.36 17.60 -0.06
C SER A 172 21.97 16.25 -0.67
N ARG A 173 21.27 16.26 -1.81
CA ARG A 173 20.84 15.09 -2.62
C ARG A 173 19.84 14.16 -1.93
N TRP A 174 19.16 14.62 -0.87
CA TRP A 174 18.00 13.91 -0.33
C TRP A 174 16.80 14.09 -1.24
N LEU A 175 16.19 12.99 -1.66
CA LEU A 175 14.88 12.93 -2.30
C LEU A 175 13.80 13.02 -1.22
N LYS A 176 12.91 13.99 -1.36
CA LYS A 176 11.66 14.12 -0.60
C LYS A 176 10.63 13.17 -1.22
N THR A 177 10.23 12.13 -0.49
CA THR A 177 9.37 11.07 -1.07
C THR A 177 7.89 11.49 -1.10
N GLY A 178 7.48 12.43 -0.26
CA GLY A 178 6.06 12.74 0.01
C GLY A 178 5.32 11.63 0.77
N ASP A 179 6.03 10.58 1.20
CA ASP A 179 5.49 9.50 2.03
C ASP A 179 5.85 9.73 3.50
N VAL A 180 4.91 9.44 4.39
CA VAL A 180 5.05 9.56 5.84
C VAL A 180 5.35 8.20 6.42
N GLY A 181 6.35 8.14 7.29
CA GLY A 181 6.72 6.94 8.02
C GLY A 181 7.29 7.25 9.39
N ARG A 182 7.57 6.17 10.12
CA ARG A 182 8.33 6.20 11.38
C ARG A 182 9.43 5.15 11.32
N MET A 183 10.55 5.41 11.98
CA MET A 183 11.68 4.49 12.06
C MET A 183 11.83 3.98 13.48
N ASP A 184 12.05 2.68 13.67
CA ASP A 184 12.39 2.12 14.98
C ASP A 184 13.90 2.15 15.28
N GLU A 185 14.27 1.76 16.49
CA GLU A 185 15.65 1.74 16.97
C GLU A 185 16.59 0.83 16.18
N ASN A 186 16.02 -0.15 15.46
CA ASN A 186 16.76 -1.08 14.61
C ASN A 186 16.83 -0.60 13.15
N GLY A 187 16.31 0.60 12.84
CA GLY A 187 16.31 1.18 11.50
C GLY A 187 15.23 0.64 10.57
N TYR A 188 14.27 -0.14 11.08
CA TYR A 188 13.12 -0.55 10.28
C TYR A 188 12.14 0.60 10.13
N VAL A 189 11.68 0.81 8.91
CA VAL A 189 10.74 1.86 8.57
C VAL A 189 9.33 1.28 8.49
N TYR A 190 8.36 1.98 9.06
CA TYR A 190 6.95 1.64 9.00
C TYR A 190 6.24 2.74 8.22
N PHE A 191 5.57 2.36 7.14
CA PHE A 191 4.78 3.27 6.34
C PHE A 191 3.51 3.68 7.09
N VAL A 192 3.26 4.98 7.18
CA VAL A 192 2.11 5.56 7.89
C VAL A 192 1.07 6.09 6.90
N GLY A 193 1.51 6.65 5.78
CA GLY A 193 0.61 7.15 4.74
C GLY A 193 1.32 8.05 3.75
N ARG A 194 0.56 8.73 2.90
CA ARG A 194 1.10 9.75 1.98
C ARG A 194 0.73 11.14 2.44
N GLN A 195 1.66 12.08 2.36
CA GLN A 195 1.43 13.46 2.77
C GLN A 195 0.24 14.09 2.02
N LYS A 196 0.10 13.80 0.72
CA LYS A 196 -1.01 14.27 -0.12
C LYS A 196 -2.35 13.56 0.13
N GLU A 197 -2.35 12.46 0.88
CA GLU A 197 -3.56 11.72 1.24
C GLU A 197 -3.98 11.96 2.70
N ILE A 198 -3.20 12.72 3.49
CA ILE A 198 -3.58 13.07 4.86
C ILE A 198 -4.88 13.87 4.83
N ILE A 199 -5.87 13.40 5.60
CA ILE A 199 -7.13 14.11 5.78
C ILE A 199 -6.97 15.04 6.98
N ILE A 200 -7.25 16.32 6.81
CA ILE A 200 -7.20 17.33 7.86
C ILE A 200 -8.63 17.65 8.28
N ARG A 201 -9.12 16.96 9.30
CA ARG A 201 -10.47 17.15 9.82
C ARG A 201 -10.43 18.01 11.07
N GLY A 202 -10.92 19.25 10.97
CA GLY A 202 -10.97 20.17 12.12
C GLY A 202 -9.59 20.43 12.75
N GLY A 203 -8.54 20.52 11.92
CA GLY A 203 -7.17 20.75 12.35
C GLY A 203 -6.40 19.51 12.84
N VAL A 204 -6.99 18.31 12.76
CA VAL A 204 -6.34 17.06 13.15
C VAL A 204 -5.99 16.22 11.92
N ASN A 205 -4.73 15.77 11.86
CA ASN A 205 -4.25 14.87 10.81
C ASN A 205 -4.79 13.45 11.02
N ILE A 206 -5.48 12.94 10.00
CA ILE A 206 -6.00 11.58 9.93
C ILE A 206 -5.31 10.88 8.77
N TYR A 207 -4.74 9.71 9.04
CA TYR A 207 -4.03 8.91 8.04
C TYR A 207 -4.99 7.85 7.48
N PRO A 208 -5.39 7.92 6.20
CA PRO A 208 -6.34 6.96 5.63
C PRO A 208 -5.93 5.49 5.79
N VAL A 209 -4.63 5.21 5.63
CA VAL A 209 -4.06 3.86 5.73
C VAL A 209 -4.28 3.24 7.12
N GLU A 210 -4.25 4.04 8.19
CA GLU A 210 -4.57 3.58 9.54
C GLU A 210 -6.01 3.05 9.62
N ILE A 211 -6.95 3.79 9.03
CA ILE A 211 -8.37 3.43 9.03
C ILE A 211 -8.61 2.24 8.09
N GLU A 212 -7.98 2.21 6.92
CA GLU A 212 -8.05 1.10 5.97
C GLU A 212 -7.57 -0.21 6.62
N ASN A 213 -6.42 -0.17 7.33
CA ASN A 213 -5.89 -1.30 8.07
C ASN A 213 -6.91 -1.84 9.07
N ILE A 214 -7.53 -0.96 9.87
CA ILE A 214 -8.50 -1.38 10.90
C ILE A 214 -9.79 -1.89 10.26
N ILE A 215 -10.28 -1.28 9.17
CA ILE A 215 -11.45 -1.80 8.44
C ILE A 215 -11.16 -3.20 7.87
N ALA A 216 -9.95 -3.44 7.39
CA ALA A 216 -9.53 -4.74 6.84
C ALA A 216 -9.49 -5.87 7.88
N GLU A 217 -9.38 -5.55 9.18
CA GLU A 217 -9.49 -6.53 10.26
C GLU A 217 -10.92 -7.07 10.45
N TYR A 218 -11.94 -6.40 9.89
CA TYR A 218 -13.32 -6.86 9.97
C TYR A 218 -13.51 -8.15 9.15
N PRO A 219 -14.05 -9.24 9.73
CA PRO A 219 -14.03 -10.57 9.10
C PRO A 219 -14.61 -10.65 7.68
N HIS A 220 -15.60 -9.82 7.36
CA HIS A 220 -16.30 -9.83 6.08
C HIS A 220 -15.71 -8.87 5.04
N VAL A 221 -14.79 -7.98 5.44
CA VAL A 221 -14.16 -7.03 4.52
C VAL A 221 -13.08 -7.74 3.70
N LEU A 222 -13.11 -7.49 2.39
CA LEU A 222 -12.05 -7.88 1.47
C LEU A 222 -11.01 -6.77 1.31
N ASP A 223 -11.47 -5.52 1.14
CA ASP A 223 -10.60 -4.37 0.89
C ASP A 223 -11.36 -3.07 1.22
N ALA A 224 -10.64 -2.01 1.57
CA ALA A 224 -11.22 -0.71 1.91
C ALA A 224 -10.37 0.44 1.35
N GLN A 225 -11.01 1.50 0.92
CA GLN A 225 -10.36 2.72 0.42
C GLN A 225 -10.93 3.92 1.19
N VAL A 226 -10.06 4.61 1.92
CA VAL A 226 -10.41 5.78 2.73
C VAL A 226 -9.84 7.04 2.06
N PHE A 227 -10.67 8.08 2.00
CA PHE A 227 -10.37 9.35 1.33
C PHE A 227 -11.15 10.51 1.94
N SER A 228 -10.69 11.74 1.73
CA SER A 228 -11.42 12.95 2.13
C SER A 228 -12.51 13.31 1.14
N ILE A 229 -13.57 13.94 1.66
CA ILE A 229 -14.55 14.71 0.91
C ILE A 229 -14.69 16.10 1.55
N PRO A 230 -15.11 17.14 0.80
CA PRO A 230 -15.34 18.47 1.37
C PRO A 230 -16.39 18.45 2.49
N SER A 231 -16.14 19.24 3.55
CA SER A 231 -17.04 19.43 4.68
C SER A 231 -17.15 20.90 5.05
N GLU A 232 -18.37 21.41 5.18
CA GLU A 232 -18.58 22.80 5.62
C GLU A 232 -18.14 23.05 7.07
N ARG A 233 -18.17 22.01 7.92
CA ARG A 233 -17.89 22.14 9.36
C ARG A 233 -16.43 21.90 9.71
N TYR A 234 -15.76 21.01 9.00
CA TYR A 234 -14.44 20.51 9.37
C TYR A 234 -13.39 20.64 8.26
N ASP A 235 -13.71 21.39 7.20
CA ASP A 235 -13.02 21.47 5.90
C ASP A 235 -13.04 20.14 5.12
N GLU A 236 -12.69 19.04 5.78
CA GLU A 236 -12.76 17.68 5.25
C GLU A 236 -13.52 16.73 6.17
N ASP A 237 -14.27 15.81 5.58
CA ASP A 237 -14.83 14.65 6.26
C ASP A 237 -14.20 13.35 5.72
N VAL A 238 -14.12 12.35 6.59
CA VAL A 238 -13.57 11.03 6.24
C VAL A 238 -14.66 10.19 5.57
N CYS A 239 -14.36 9.63 4.40
CA CYS A 239 -15.21 8.69 3.68
C CYS A 239 -14.49 7.36 3.47
N ALA A 240 -15.23 6.24 3.51
CA ALA A 240 -14.71 4.91 3.21
C ALA A 240 -15.58 4.18 2.17
N TRP A 241 -14.94 3.64 1.13
CA TRP A 241 -15.54 2.64 0.26
C TRP A 241 -15.02 1.26 0.62
N ILE A 242 -15.91 0.29 0.73
CA ILE A 242 -15.63 -1.03 1.30
C ILE A 242 -16.07 -2.11 0.32
N ARG A 243 -15.22 -3.10 0.08
CA ARG A 243 -15.57 -4.32 -0.65
C ARG A 243 -15.67 -5.45 0.35
N LEU A 244 -16.74 -6.23 0.25
CA LEU A 244 -16.92 -7.45 1.05
C LEU A 244 -16.32 -8.66 0.33
N LYS A 245 -16.01 -9.71 1.09
CA LYS A 245 -15.62 -11.01 0.53
C LYS A 245 -16.82 -11.62 -0.22
N PRO A 246 -16.60 -12.34 -1.35
CA PRO A 246 -17.68 -12.90 -2.16
C PRO A 246 -18.68 -13.78 -1.38
N ASP A 247 -18.18 -14.56 -0.42
CA ASP A 247 -18.98 -15.49 0.39
C ASP A 247 -19.34 -14.94 1.78
N ALA A 248 -19.13 -13.64 2.01
CA ALA A 248 -19.47 -13.02 3.29
C ALA A 248 -21.00 -13.03 3.50
N PRO A 249 -21.47 -13.28 4.75
CA PRO A 249 -22.84 -12.98 5.13
C PRO A 249 -23.19 -11.52 4.83
N LYS A 250 -24.49 -11.24 4.63
CA LYS A 250 -24.97 -9.86 4.55
C LYS A 250 -24.49 -9.10 5.79
N CYS A 251 -23.74 -8.03 5.56
CA CYS A 251 -23.20 -7.14 6.57
C CYS A 251 -23.69 -5.74 6.24
N ASP A 252 -24.16 -5.00 7.23
CA ASP A 252 -24.50 -3.60 7.03
C ASP A 252 -23.32 -2.68 7.38
N ILE A 253 -23.47 -1.40 7.07
CA ILE A 253 -22.47 -0.37 7.38
C ILE A 253 -22.40 -0.12 8.89
N GLU A 254 -23.48 -0.36 9.63
CA GLU A 254 -23.55 -0.07 11.06
C GLU A 254 -22.73 -1.08 11.86
N ASP A 255 -22.72 -2.34 11.45
CA ASP A 255 -21.87 -3.41 11.99
C ASP A 255 -20.39 -3.01 11.91
N ILE A 256 -19.95 -2.56 10.72
CA ILE A 256 -18.58 -2.11 10.49
C ILE A 256 -18.31 -0.85 11.32
N ARG A 257 -19.23 0.11 11.35
CA ARG A 257 -19.07 1.34 12.14
C ARG A 257 -18.93 1.03 13.64
N ASN A 258 -19.73 0.11 14.17
CA ASN A 258 -19.66 -0.31 15.56
C ASN A 258 -18.33 -1.00 15.86
N PHE A 259 -17.85 -1.87 14.96
CA PHE A 259 -16.53 -2.47 15.07
C PHE A 259 -15.39 -1.43 15.13
N LEU A 260 -15.52 -0.32 14.39
CA LEU A 260 -14.53 0.76 14.40
C LEU A 260 -14.58 1.60 15.68
N LYS A 261 -15.74 1.78 16.32
CA LYS A 261 -15.87 2.60 17.55
C LYS A 261 -14.99 2.11 18.70
N ASP A 262 -14.76 0.80 18.78
CA ASP A 262 -13.93 0.20 19.83
C ASP A 262 -12.42 0.31 19.55
N ARG A 263 -12.03 0.72 18.33
CA ARG A 263 -10.63 0.69 17.83
C ARG A 263 -10.10 2.04 17.42
N LEU A 264 -10.98 2.97 17.07
CA LEU A 264 -10.64 4.30 16.56
C LEU A 264 -11.22 5.38 17.45
N ALA A 265 -10.47 6.45 17.63
CA ALA A 265 -11.01 7.68 18.19
C ALA A 265 -12.17 8.20 17.31
N PHE A 266 -13.22 8.73 17.93
CA PHE A 266 -14.49 9.05 17.25
C PHE A 266 -14.33 9.91 15.97
N PHE A 267 -13.36 10.84 15.97
CA PHE A 267 -13.12 11.74 14.84
C PHE A 267 -12.42 11.08 13.65
N LYS A 268 -11.81 9.90 13.85
CA LYS A 268 -11.21 9.08 12.77
C LYS A 268 -12.23 8.16 12.11
N ILE A 269 -13.38 7.93 12.75
CA ILE A 269 -14.41 7.05 12.17
C ILE A 269 -14.98 7.74 10.92
N PRO A 270 -15.01 7.05 9.76
CA PRO A 270 -15.59 7.61 8.55
C PRO A 270 -17.02 8.09 8.76
N THR A 271 -17.27 9.36 8.46
CA THR A 271 -18.61 9.97 8.51
C THR A 271 -19.52 9.27 7.50
N TYR A 272 -18.97 8.98 6.31
CA TYR A 272 -19.67 8.27 5.27
C TYR A 272 -18.97 6.96 4.92
N MET A 273 -19.75 5.91 4.75
CA MET A 273 -19.27 4.60 4.33
C MET A 273 -20.16 4.07 3.21
N ARG A 274 -19.59 3.30 2.29
CA ARG A 274 -20.31 2.69 1.18
C ARG A 274 -19.75 1.31 0.89
N ILE A 275 -20.63 0.31 0.82
CA ILE A 275 -20.25 -1.00 0.27
C ILE A 275 -20.35 -0.94 -1.26
N VAL A 276 -19.31 -1.37 -1.96
CA VAL A 276 -19.21 -1.37 -3.43
C VAL A 276 -18.75 -2.72 -3.95
N ASP A 277 -19.15 -3.09 -5.16
CA ASP A 277 -18.70 -4.34 -5.79
C ASP A 277 -17.24 -4.23 -6.25
N LYS A 278 -16.86 -3.06 -6.76
CA LYS A 278 -15.53 -2.77 -7.31
C LYS A 278 -15.07 -1.34 -7.04
N PHE A 279 -13.76 -1.19 -6.94
CA PHE A 279 -13.11 0.11 -6.88
C PHE A 279 -12.82 0.66 -8.28
N ILE A 280 -12.65 1.98 -8.34
CA ILE A 280 -12.14 2.66 -9.53
C ILE A 280 -10.62 2.51 -9.50
N MET A 281 -10.06 1.77 -10.45
CA MET A 281 -8.64 1.44 -10.52
C MET A 281 -7.99 2.01 -11.78
N THR A 282 -6.68 2.24 -11.74
CA THR A 282 -5.84 2.44 -12.93
C THR A 282 -5.68 1.11 -13.68
N PRO A 283 -5.21 1.12 -14.95
CA PRO A 283 -4.84 -0.10 -15.67
C PRO A 283 -3.78 -0.96 -14.97
N THR A 284 -2.99 -0.35 -14.09
CA THR A 284 -1.97 -1.01 -13.26
C THR A 284 -2.52 -1.54 -11.93
N GLY A 285 -3.82 -1.43 -11.68
CA GLY A 285 -4.48 -1.96 -10.48
C GLY A 285 -4.39 -1.08 -9.24
N LYS A 286 -4.05 0.22 -9.37
CA LYS A 286 -4.01 1.17 -8.24
C LYS A 286 -5.36 1.89 -8.09
N ALA A 287 -5.86 2.01 -6.86
CA ALA A 287 -7.09 2.74 -6.57
C ALA A 287 -6.99 4.24 -6.91
N GLN A 288 -8.05 4.78 -7.51
CA GLN A 288 -8.19 6.20 -7.86
C GLN A 288 -9.08 6.91 -6.85
N LYS A 289 -8.58 7.09 -5.62
CA LYS A 289 -9.31 7.73 -4.50
C LYS A 289 -9.92 9.09 -4.86
N PHE A 290 -9.23 9.90 -5.67
CA PHE A 290 -9.75 11.20 -6.12
C PHE A 290 -11.06 11.08 -6.91
N LYS A 291 -11.19 10.08 -7.80
CA LYS A 291 -12.44 9.84 -8.55
C LYS A 291 -13.55 9.35 -7.64
N MET A 292 -13.21 8.53 -6.64
CA MET A 292 -14.18 8.07 -5.64
C MET A 292 -14.70 9.26 -4.81
N SER A 293 -13.81 10.18 -4.42
CA SER A 293 -14.15 11.43 -3.73
C SER A 293 -15.07 12.31 -4.57
N GLU A 294 -14.77 12.53 -5.85
CA GLU A 294 -15.62 13.31 -6.76
C GLU A 294 -17.03 12.73 -6.89
N ILE A 295 -17.14 11.40 -7.06
CA ILE A 295 -18.44 10.72 -7.17
C ILE A 295 -19.22 10.84 -5.86
N MET A 296 -18.56 10.57 -4.74
CA MET A 296 -19.19 10.64 -3.42
C MET A 296 -19.69 12.05 -3.11
N THR A 297 -18.88 13.07 -3.39
CA THR A 297 -19.22 14.48 -3.17
C THR A 297 -20.46 14.87 -3.97
N LYS A 298 -20.47 14.57 -5.28
CA LYS A 298 -21.61 14.87 -6.17
C LYS A 298 -22.90 14.17 -5.73
N GLU A 299 -22.81 12.94 -5.23
CA GLU A 299 -23.99 12.21 -4.75
C GLU A 299 -24.52 12.78 -3.43
N LEU A 300 -23.63 13.19 -2.51
CA LEU A 300 -24.04 13.84 -1.25
C LEU A 300 -24.67 15.21 -1.49
N GLU A 301 -24.15 16.00 -2.42
CA GLU A 301 -24.74 17.28 -2.84
C GLU A 301 -26.15 17.10 -3.39
N LYS A 302 -26.36 16.14 -4.30
CA LYS A 302 -27.69 15.82 -4.85
C LYS A 302 -28.69 15.37 -3.79
N ASN A 303 -28.21 14.71 -2.73
CA ASN A 303 -29.07 14.27 -1.64
C ASN A 303 -29.44 15.44 -0.71
N LYS A 304 -28.56 16.44 -0.56
CA LYS A 304 -28.88 17.70 0.14
C LYS A 304 -29.92 18.53 -0.63
N GLU A 305 -29.89 18.55 -1.96
CA GLU A 305 -30.86 19.30 -2.79
C GLU A 305 -32.28 18.69 -2.84
N LYS A 306 -32.42 17.41 -2.46
CA LYS A 306 -33.69 16.70 -2.45
C LYS A 306 -34.44 16.80 -1.11
N HIS A 307 -33.88 17.46 -0.11
CA HIS A 307 -34.45 17.65 1.23
C HIS A 307 -34.48 19.14 1.57
#